data_AF-A0A2P2GKQ2-F1
#
_entry.id   AF-A0A2P2GKQ2-F1
#
_cell.length_a   1.000
_cell.length_b   1.000
_cell.length_c   1.000
_cell.angle_alpha   90.00
_cell.angle_beta   90.00
_cell.angle_gamma   90.00
#
_symmetry.space_group_name_H-M   'P 1'
#
loop_
_entity.id
_entity.type
_entity.pdbx_description
1 polymer ?
#
loop_
_entity_poly.entity_id
_entity_poly.type
_entity_poly.pdbx_seq_one_letter_code
_entity_poly.pdbx_strand_id
1 'polypeptide(L)'
;MIPLADRRCPQRAAERAARADPKSELAYTVQAMLLARGQSLTDPATAETFDATMGAVLLMVDGARAQALMDDSGWHALRAMFEEMRQAPTLV
;
A
#
# COMPACT_ATOMS: atom_id res chain seq x y z
N MET A 1 -40.93 -12.58 12.29
CA MET A 1 -39.57 -12.98 12.70
C MET A 1 -38.72 -12.98 11.45
N ILE A 2 -38.06 -11.85 11.15
CA ILE A 2 -37.31 -11.66 9.89
C ILE A 2 -35.95 -12.35 10.07
N PRO A 3 -35.52 -13.26 9.17
CA PRO A 3 -34.20 -13.85 9.29
C PRO A 3 -33.16 -12.77 9.04
N LEU A 4 -32.26 -12.58 9.99
CA LEU A 4 -31.02 -11.82 9.83
C LEU A 4 -30.21 -12.49 8.72
N ALA A 5 -30.42 -12.06 7.48
CA ALA A 5 -29.58 -12.41 6.35
C ALA A 5 -28.12 -12.23 6.78
N ASP A 6 -27.36 -13.31 6.65
CA ASP A 6 -26.01 -13.46 7.15
C ASP A 6 -25.07 -12.47 6.46
N ARG A 7 -24.94 -11.26 7.05
CA ARG A 7 -24.07 -10.17 6.56
C ARG A 7 -22.59 -10.58 6.46
N ARG A 8 -22.21 -11.75 6.99
CA ARG A 8 -20.85 -12.29 7.00
C ARG A 8 -20.41 -12.90 5.65
N CYS A 9 -21.36 -13.31 4.80
CA CYS A 9 -21.04 -13.89 3.48
C CYS A 9 -20.50 -12.87 2.47
N PRO A 10 -21.12 -11.69 2.26
CA PRO A 10 -20.59 -10.69 1.34
C PRO A 10 -19.27 -10.07 1.82
N GLN A 11 -19.09 -9.97 3.14
CA GLN A 11 -17.89 -9.37 3.74
C GLN A 11 -16.62 -10.22 3.50
N ARG A 12 -16.72 -11.55 3.60
CA ARG A 12 -15.61 -12.47 3.29
C ARG A 12 -15.24 -12.53 1.81
N ALA A 13 -16.21 -12.33 0.91
CA ALA A 13 -15.95 -12.27 -0.53
C ALA A 13 -15.24 -10.96 -0.90
N ALA A 14 -15.63 -9.84 -0.29
CA ALA A 14 -14.97 -8.55 -0.43
C ALA A 14 -13.54 -8.57 0.12
N GLU A 15 -13.31 -9.19 1.29
CA GLU A 15 -11.96 -9.38 1.86
C GLU A 15 -11.05 -10.24 0.96
N ARG A 16 -11.60 -11.27 0.29
CA ARG A 16 -10.87 -12.08 -0.68
C ARG A 16 -10.58 -11.34 -1.98
N ALA A 17 -11.53 -10.55 -2.48
CA ALA A 17 -11.35 -9.74 -3.68
C ALA A 17 -10.36 -8.58 -3.43
N ALA A 18 -10.40 -7.97 -2.24
CA ALA A 18 -9.41 -6.99 -1.80
C ALA A 18 -8.01 -7.64 -1.75
N ARG A 19 -7.87 -8.86 -1.22
CA ARG A 19 -6.60 -9.61 -1.30
C ARG A 19 -6.14 -9.97 -2.71
N ALA A 20 -7.02 -9.92 -3.73
CA ALA A 20 -6.66 -10.23 -5.11
C ALA A 20 -6.28 -8.98 -5.93
N ASP A 21 -6.37 -7.78 -5.35
CA ASP A 21 -5.84 -6.57 -5.95
C ASP A 21 -4.32 -6.49 -5.74
N PRO A 22 -3.50 -6.31 -6.80
CA PRO A 22 -2.04 -6.28 -6.67
C PRO A 22 -1.51 -5.27 -5.65
N LYS A 23 -2.19 -4.13 -5.44
CA LYS A 23 -1.78 -3.11 -4.46
C LYS A 23 -1.98 -3.60 -3.04
N SER A 24 -3.10 -4.28 -2.80
CA SER A 24 -3.40 -4.91 -1.51
C SER A 24 -2.42 -6.04 -1.21
N GLU A 25 -2.08 -6.89 -2.19
CA GLU A 25 -1.05 -7.93 -2.01
C GLU A 25 0.31 -7.35 -1.62
N LEU A 26 0.72 -6.27 -2.29
CA LEU A 26 1.95 -5.56 -1.95
C LEU A 26 1.89 -4.95 -0.54
N ALA A 27 0.77 -4.33 -0.15
CA ALA A 27 0.55 -3.79 1.19
C ALA A 27 0.67 -4.88 2.27
N TYR A 28 0.04 -6.04 2.08
CA TYR A 28 0.16 -7.18 3.00
C TYR A 28 1.57 -7.78 3.03
N THR A 29 2.30 -7.74 1.92
CA THR A 29 3.71 -8.18 1.87
C THR A 29 4.58 -7.26 2.71
N VAL A 30 4.43 -5.94 2.57
CA VAL A 30 5.15 -4.96 3.39
C VAL A 30 4.78 -5.09 4.87
N GLN A 31 3.49 -5.27 5.18
CA GLN A 31 3.03 -5.54 6.54
C GLN A 31 3.72 -6.79 7.12
N ALA A 32 3.80 -7.89 6.37
CA ALA A 32 4.49 -9.09 6.82
C ALA A 32 5.99 -8.84 7.07
N MET A 33 6.65 -8.04 6.23
CA MET A 33 8.05 -7.65 6.40
C MET A 33 8.29 -6.79 7.65
N LEU A 34 7.33 -5.94 8.03
CA LEU A 34 7.40 -5.13 9.24
C LEU A 34 7.10 -5.97 10.48
N LEU A 35 6.11 -6.86 10.42
CA LEU A 35 5.78 -7.79 11.50
C LEU A 35 6.97 -8.69 11.85
N ALA A 36 7.73 -9.15 10.85
CA ALA A 36 8.97 -9.91 11.07
C ALA A 36 10.05 -9.13 11.86
N ARG A 37 9.92 -7.79 11.94
CA ARG A 37 10.80 -6.89 12.71
C ARG A 37 10.14 -6.37 13.99
N GLY A 38 8.95 -6.88 14.35
CA GLY A 38 8.20 -6.41 15.52
C GLY A 38 7.52 -5.05 15.33
N GLN A 39 7.35 -4.60 14.09
CA GLN A 39 6.65 -3.35 13.73
C GLN A 39 5.34 -3.67 12.99
N SER A 40 4.44 -2.70 12.85
CA SER A 40 3.17 -2.89 12.15
C SER A 40 2.74 -1.61 11.46
N LEU A 41 2.26 -1.65 10.22
CA LEU A 41 1.64 -0.49 9.56
C LEU A 41 0.35 -0.02 10.25
N THR A 42 -0.26 -0.86 11.10
CA THR A 42 -1.42 -0.46 11.92
C THR A 42 -1.03 0.31 13.18
N ASP A 43 0.26 0.31 13.55
CA ASP A 43 0.78 1.15 14.62
C ASP A 43 0.97 2.59 14.08
N PRO A 44 0.40 3.63 14.72
CA PRO A 44 0.44 4.99 14.20
C PRO A 44 1.85 5.55 13.95
N ALA A 45 2.80 5.26 14.84
CA ALA A 45 4.17 5.77 14.71
C ALA A 45 4.90 5.10 13.52
N THR A 46 4.67 3.80 13.34
CA THR A 46 5.19 3.07 12.19
C THR A 46 4.54 3.55 10.88
N ALA A 47 3.23 3.79 10.88
CA ALA A 47 2.51 4.31 9.71
C ALA A 47 3.01 5.69 9.27
N GLU A 48 3.23 6.61 10.23
CA GLU A 48 3.79 7.94 9.97
C GLU A 48 5.22 7.84 9.41
N THR A 49 6.06 6.99 10.00
CA THR A 49 7.43 6.77 9.51
C THR A 49 7.44 6.18 8.10
N PHE A 50 6.52 5.27 7.81
CA PHE A 50 6.34 4.69 6.49
C PHE A 50 5.92 5.74 5.46
N ASP A 51 4.94 6.60 5.80
CA ASP A 51 4.49 7.70 4.94
C ASP A 51 5.63 8.68 4.61
N ALA A 52 6.41 9.08 5.61
CA ALA A 52 7.57 9.94 5.43
C ALA A 52 8.64 9.29 4.52
N THR A 53 8.89 7.99 4.71
CA THR A 53 9.83 7.22 3.88
C THR A 53 9.37 7.17 2.43
N MET A 54 8.07 6.93 2.19
CA MET A 54 7.49 6.94 0.85
C MET A 54 7.55 8.32 0.20
N GLY A 55 7.36 9.39 0.98
CA GLY A 55 7.60 10.77 0.53
C GLY A 55 9.04 10.99 0.04
N ALA A 56 10.03 10.49 0.77
CA ALA A 56 11.43 10.56 0.35
C ALA A 56 11.71 9.75 -0.94
N VAL A 57 11.10 8.57 -1.09
CA VAL A 57 11.21 7.74 -2.31
C VAL A 57 10.64 8.48 -3.53
N LEU A 58 9.45 9.07 -3.40
CA LEU A 58 8.83 9.85 -4.48
C LEU A 58 9.71 11.03 -4.90
N LEU A 59 10.32 11.72 -3.93
CA LEU A 59 11.27 12.81 -4.21
C LEU A 59 12.51 12.31 -4.98
N MET A 60 13.04 11.13 -4.64
CA MET A 60 14.15 10.53 -5.38
C MET A 60 13.78 10.18 -6.83
N VAL A 61 12.55 9.67 -7.05
CA VAL A 61 12.03 9.39 -8.40
C VAL A 61 11.91 10.67 -9.22
N ASP A 62 11.43 11.76 -8.62
CA ASP A 62 11.38 13.07 -9.26
C ASP A 62 12.77 13.61 -9.59
N GLY A 63 13.72 13.45 -8.66
CA GLY A 63 15.12 13.80 -8.87
C GLY A 63 15.78 13.01 -9.99
N ALA A 64 15.45 11.73 -10.15
CA ALA A 64 15.96 10.89 -11.23
C ALA A 64 15.45 11.37 -12.61
N ARG A 65 14.17 11.74 -12.71
CA ARG A 65 13.62 12.36 -13.93
C ARG A 65 14.27 13.71 -14.22
N ALA A 66 14.42 14.56 -13.21
CA ALA A 66 15.03 15.89 -13.38
C ALA A 66 16.49 15.81 -13.90
N GLN A 67 17.18 14.70 -13.61
CA GLN A 67 18.54 14.41 -14.09
C GLN A 67 18.58 13.60 -15.39
N ALA A 68 17.44 13.39 -16.05
CA ALA A 68 17.31 12.58 -17.28
C ALA A 68 17.82 11.13 -17.13
N LEU A 69 17.81 10.58 -15.90
CA LEU A 69 18.13 9.17 -15.63
C LEU A 69 16.96 8.22 -15.91
N MET A 70 15.80 8.80 -16.20
CA MET A 70 14.53 8.09 -16.40
C MET A 70 13.68 8.84 -17.42
N ASP A 71 13.00 8.09 -18.29
CA ASP A 71 12.06 8.67 -19.23
C ASP A 71 10.68 8.94 -18.57
N ASP A 72 9.82 9.65 -19.29
CA ASP A 72 8.51 10.04 -18.76
C ASP A 72 7.62 8.83 -18.47
N SER A 73 7.70 7.78 -19.27
CA SER A 73 6.92 6.56 -19.10
C SER A 73 7.30 5.81 -17.81
N GLY A 74 8.60 5.58 -17.61
CA GLY A 74 9.14 4.96 -16.41
C GLY A 74 8.88 5.80 -15.17
N TRP A 75 9.00 7.12 -15.28
CA TRP A 75 8.66 8.03 -14.18
C TRP A 75 7.18 7.94 -13.80
N HIS A 76 6.27 8.02 -14.77
CA HIS A 76 4.84 7.92 -14.52
C HIS A 76 4.47 6.59 -13.85
N ALA A 77 5.01 5.47 -14.35
CA ALA A 77 4.74 4.14 -13.81
C ALA A 77 5.26 3.99 -12.37
N LEU A 78 6.52 4.36 -12.11
CA LEU A 78 7.12 4.23 -10.78
C LEU A 78 6.47 5.18 -9.77
N ARG A 79 6.19 6.43 -10.18
CA ARG A 79 5.52 7.39 -9.31
C ARG A 79 4.12 6.89 -8.92
N ALA A 80 3.34 6.38 -9.87
CA ALA A 80 2.02 5.82 -9.58
C ALA A 80 2.10 4.64 -8.60
N MET A 81 3.02 3.70 -8.84
CA MET A 81 3.22 2.53 -7.98
C MET A 81 3.60 2.93 -6.54
N PHE A 82 4.50 3.91 -6.36
CA PHE A 82 4.90 4.37 -5.03
C PHE A 82 3.81 5.21 -4.35
N GLU A 83 3.04 5.99 -5.09
CA GLU A 83 1.90 6.72 -4.52
C GLU A 83 0.81 5.75 -4.03
N GLU A 84 0.59 4.66 -4.75
CA GLU A 84 -0.31 3.58 -4.34
C GLU A 84 0.22 2.86 -3.10
N MET A 85 1.50 2.51 -3.08
CA MET A 85 2.15 1.88 -1.94
C MET A 85 2.09 2.76 -0.68
N ARG A 86 2.17 4.08 -0.83
CA ARG A 86 2.05 5.05 0.29
C ARG A 86 0.72 4.90 1.04
N GLN A 87 -0.32 4.40 0.38
CA GLN A 87 -1.63 4.16 1.00
C GLN A 87 -1.72 2.84 1.76
N ALA A 88 -0.68 2.00 1.77
CA ALA A 88 -0.70 0.68 2.39
C ALA A 88 -1.19 0.63 3.85
N PRO A 89 -0.88 1.57 4.76
CA PRO A 89 -1.45 1.58 6.10
C PRO A 89 -2.99 1.61 6.14
N THR A 90 -3.63 2.09 5.07
CA THR A 90 -5.10 2.13 4.97
C THR A 90 -5.71 0.85 4.39
N LEU A 91 -4.88 -0.05 3.87
CA LEU A 91 -5.29 -1.28 3.18
C LEU A 91 -5.14 -2.54 4.03
N VAL A 92 -4.46 -2.45 5.18
CA VAL A 92 -4.10 -3.60 6.05
C VAL A 92 -4.79 -3.58 7.41
#